data_AF-F8EZB8-F1
#
_entry.id   AF-F8EZB8-F1
#
_cell.length_a   1.000
_cell.length_b   1.000
_cell.length_c   1.000
_cell.angle_alpha   90.00
_cell.angle_beta   90.00
_cell.angle_gamma   90.00
#
_symmetry.space_group_name_H-M   'P 1'
#
loop_
_entity.id
_entity.type
_entity.pdbx_description
1 polymer ?
#
loop_
_entity_poly.entity_id
_entity_poly.type
_entity_poly.pdbx_seq_one_letter_code
_entity_poly.pdbx_strand_id
1 'polypeptide(L)'
;MGQLIAPLRDFINKYRKQFKKLYFLTCCGGGESEKDGKFGYIRVFQEVEKITEDSFQWAKAISIKDLEPNDNLDKSINIMELTIQESNFNVKIKKAYNDVVYSLS
;
A
#
# COMPACT_ATOMS: atom_id res chain seq x y z
N MET A 1 -9.93 9.58 2.14
CA MET A 1 -9.17 8.41 2.65
C MET A 1 -10.12 7.21 2.68
N GLY A 2 -9.66 6.01 2.34
CA GLY A 2 -10.52 4.82 2.16
C GLY A 2 -11.29 4.76 0.83
N GLN A 3 -10.82 5.49 -0.19
CA GLN A 3 -11.39 5.51 -1.54
C GLN A 3 -10.27 5.46 -2.56
N LEU A 4 -10.50 4.82 -3.70
CA LEU A 4 -9.59 4.88 -4.82
C LEU A 4 -9.66 6.29 -5.43
N ILE A 5 -8.54 7.02 -5.40
CA ILE A 5 -8.52 8.40 -5.92
C ILE A 5 -8.80 8.41 -7.42
N ALA A 6 -9.51 9.44 -7.90
CA ALA A 6 -9.99 9.53 -9.27
C ALA A 6 -8.90 9.29 -10.34
N PRO A 7 -7.67 9.86 -10.24
CA PRO A 7 -6.64 9.61 -11.26
C PRO A 7 -6.24 8.14 -11.38
N LEU A 8 -6.12 7.42 -10.25
CA LEU A 8 -5.79 6.00 -10.26
C LEU A 8 -6.95 5.17 -10.79
N ARG A 9 -8.18 5.49 -10.39
CA ARG A 9 -9.39 4.85 -10.90
C ARG A 9 -9.50 4.98 -12.41
N ASP A 10 -9.29 6.19 -12.94
CA ASP A 10 -9.40 6.48 -14.37
C ASP A 10 -8.26 5.81 -15.15
N PHE A 11 -7.05 5.77 -14.59
CA PHE A 11 -5.92 5.02 -15.14
C PHE A 11 -6.26 3.53 -15.25
N ILE A 12 -6.69 2.90 -14.16
CA ILE A 12 -7.03 1.48 -14.15
C ILE A 12 -8.16 1.22 -15.17
N ASN A 13 -9.22 2.02 -15.16
CA ASN A 13 -10.33 1.88 -16.12
C ASN A 13 -9.89 1.99 -17.59
N LYS A 14 -8.99 2.93 -17.89
CA LYS A 14 -8.50 3.17 -19.25
C LYS A 14 -7.61 2.04 -19.75
N TYR A 15 -6.80 1.44 -18.87
CA TYR A 15 -5.77 0.48 -19.25
C TYR A 15 -6.06 -0.97 -18.84
N ARG A 16 -7.17 -1.26 -18.14
CA ARG A 16 -7.50 -2.61 -17.62
C ARG A 16 -7.52 -3.74 -18.65
N LYS A 17 -7.75 -3.44 -19.92
CA LYS A 17 -7.72 -4.44 -21.01
C LYS A 17 -6.33 -4.65 -21.62
N GLN A 18 -5.33 -3.87 -21.20
CA GLN A 18 -3.98 -3.89 -21.77
C GLN A 18 -3.00 -4.66 -20.89
N PHE A 19 -3.29 -4.84 -19.60
CA PHE A 19 -2.49 -5.66 -18.70
C PHE A 19 -3.19 -6.99 -18.40
N LYS A 20 -2.39 -8.06 -18.24
CA LYS A 20 -2.88 -9.41 -17.88
C LYS A 20 -3.02 -9.61 -16.38
N LYS A 21 -2.21 -8.88 -15.59
CA LYS A 21 -2.11 -9.00 -14.14
C LYS A 21 -1.96 -7.62 -13.53
N LEU A 22 -2.70 -7.36 -12.46
CA LEU A 22 -2.59 -6.17 -11.62
C LEU A 22 -2.23 -6.60 -10.20
N TYR A 23 -1.16 -6.01 -9.71
CA TYR A 23 -0.74 -6.05 -8.32
C TYR A 23 -0.89 -4.64 -7.77
N PHE A 24 -1.71 -4.48 -6.73
CA PHE A 24 -2.02 -3.15 -6.18
C PHE A 24 -1.34 -2.94 -4.83
N LEU A 25 -0.37 -2.04 -4.78
CA LEU A 25 0.34 -1.67 -3.56
C LEU A 25 -0.02 -0.24 -3.15
N THR A 26 -0.30 -0.03 -1.87
CA THR A 26 -0.53 1.31 -1.32
C THR A 26 0.14 1.48 0.03
N CYS A 27 0.40 2.72 0.42
CA CYS A 27 0.79 3.06 1.78
C CYS A 27 -0.36 3.73 2.53
N CYS A 28 -0.49 3.45 3.83
CA CYS A 28 -1.49 4.08 4.70
C CYS A 28 -0.85 4.55 6.01
N GLY A 29 -1.40 5.61 6.60
CA GLY A 29 -0.98 6.05 7.94
C GLY A 29 -1.57 5.20 9.07
N GLY A 30 -2.62 4.42 8.77
CA GLY A 30 -3.26 3.50 9.71
C GLY A 30 -2.64 2.11 9.68
N GLY A 31 -2.95 1.30 10.70
CA GLY A 31 -2.49 -0.09 10.78
C GLY A 31 -3.55 -1.12 10.38
N GLU A 32 -3.19 -2.40 10.47
CA GLU A 32 -4.11 -3.52 10.23
C GLU A 32 -5.39 -3.47 11.09
N SER A 33 -5.31 -2.91 12.31
CA SER A 33 -6.47 -2.74 13.19
C SER A 33 -7.54 -1.81 12.64
N GLU A 34 -7.20 -0.94 11.68
CA GLU A 34 -8.09 0.09 11.12
C GLU A 34 -8.51 -0.24 9.67
N LYS A 35 -8.07 -1.38 9.13
CA LYS A 35 -8.20 -1.74 7.71
C LYS A 35 -9.63 -1.83 7.18
N ASP A 36 -10.56 -2.20 8.06
CA ASP A 36 -11.99 -2.36 7.76
C ASP A 36 -12.82 -1.14 8.18
N GLY A 37 -12.19 -0.14 8.82
CA GLY A 37 -12.85 1.06 9.30
C GLY A 37 -13.42 1.95 8.18
N LYS A 38 -14.09 3.04 8.56
CA LYS A 38 -14.69 4.01 7.63
C LYS A 38 -13.71 4.50 6.55
N PHE A 39 -12.44 4.60 6.91
CA PHE A 39 -11.34 5.07 6.05
C PHE A 39 -10.32 3.97 5.73
N GLY A 40 -10.65 2.72 6.03
CA GLY A 40 -9.77 1.58 5.86
C GLY A 40 -9.49 1.26 4.38
N TYR A 41 -8.28 0.76 4.11
CA TYR A 41 -7.81 0.50 2.75
C TYR A 41 -8.48 -0.71 2.08
N ILE A 42 -9.15 -1.58 2.83
CA ILE A 42 -9.87 -2.73 2.25
C ILE A 42 -10.92 -2.30 1.23
N ARG A 43 -11.59 -1.16 1.45
CA ARG A 43 -12.57 -0.62 0.50
C ARG A 43 -11.93 -0.23 -0.83
N VAL A 44 -10.69 0.27 -0.79
CA VAL A 44 -9.92 0.60 -1.99
C VAL A 44 -9.59 -0.67 -2.76
N PHE A 45 -9.16 -1.73 -2.05
CA PHE A 45 -8.83 -3.01 -2.69
C PHE A 45 -10.03 -3.64 -3.36
N GLN A 46 -11.18 -3.63 -2.68
CA GLN A 46 -12.45 -4.09 -3.25
C GLN A 46 -12.86 -3.28 -4.49
N GLU A 47 -12.64 -1.97 -4.49
CA GLU A 47 -12.92 -1.13 -5.66
C GLU A 47 -11.98 -1.47 -6.83
N VAL A 48 -10.68 -1.64 -6.57
CA VAL A 48 -9.68 -2.04 -7.57
C VAL A 48 -10.04 -3.40 -8.17
N GLU A 49 -10.28 -4.41 -7.33
CA GLU A 49 -10.64 -5.77 -7.73
C GLU A 49 -11.88 -5.76 -8.63
N LYS A 50 -12.93 -5.01 -8.25
CA LYS A 50 -14.15 -4.86 -9.07
C LYS A 50 -13.89 -4.22 -10.44
N ILE A 51 -12.95 -3.28 -10.54
CA ILE A 51 -12.63 -2.63 -11.81
C ILE A 51 -11.81 -3.56 -12.70
N THR A 52 -10.91 -4.35 -12.12
CA THR A 52 -9.93 -5.15 -12.85
C THR A 52 -10.34 -6.58 -13.14
N GLU A 53 -11.35 -7.09 -12.45
CA GLU A 53 -11.95 -8.41 -12.69
C GLU A 53 -10.84 -9.47 -12.76
N ASP A 54 -10.78 -10.25 -13.85
CA ASP A 54 -9.83 -11.37 -14.04
C ASP A 54 -8.35 -10.97 -13.99
N SER A 55 -8.04 -9.70 -14.22
CA SER A 55 -6.66 -9.22 -14.17
C SER A 55 -6.18 -8.95 -12.74
N PHE A 56 -7.07 -8.89 -11.75
CA PHE A 56 -6.66 -8.71 -10.35
C PHE A 56 -5.87 -9.94 -9.86
N GLN A 57 -4.74 -9.71 -9.18
CA GLN A 57 -3.97 -10.80 -8.58
C GLN A 57 -3.93 -10.69 -7.05
N TRP A 58 -3.52 -9.54 -6.54
CA TRP A 58 -3.57 -9.23 -5.11
C TRP A 58 -3.45 -7.73 -4.85
N ALA A 59 -3.83 -7.32 -3.64
CA ALA A 59 -3.58 -5.98 -3.13
C ALA A 59 -2.99 -6.03 -1.71
N LYS A 60 -2.09 -5.10 -1.39
CA LYS A 60 -1.45 -4.98 -0.07
C LYS A 60 -1.29 -3.54 0.35
N ALA A 61 -1.46 -3.29 1.65
CA ALA A 61 -1.14 -2.02 2.27
C ALA A 61 0.15 -2.16 3.06
N ILE A 62 0.97 -1.11 3.04
CA ILE A 62 2.11 -0.94 3.95
C ILE A 62 1.78 0.23 4.87
N SER A 63 1.70 -0.05 6.18
CA SER A 63 1.53 0.99 7.19
C SER A 63 2.82 1.79 7.29
N ILE A 64 2.73 3.11 7.23
CA ILE A 64 3.91 3.99 7.37
C ILE A 64 4.51 3.85 8.79
N LYS A 65 3.70 3.51 9.79
CA LYS A 65 4.17 3.21 11.15
C LYS A 65 5.09 1.98 11.18
N ASP A 66 4.87 1.01 10.29
CA ASP A 66 5.71 -0.19 10.20
C ASP A 66 7.06 0.11 9.53
N LEU A 67 7.17 1.26 8.87
CA LEU A 67 8.39 1.75 8.21
C LEU A 67 9.21 2.68 9.13
N GLU A 68 8.75 2.94 10.36
CA GLU A 68 9.48 3.77 11.31
C GLU A 68 10.76 3.07 11.81
N PRO A 69 11.94 3.72 11.71
CA PRO A 69 13.22 3.11 12.03
C PRO A 69 13.49 2.94 13.54
N ASN A 70 12.70 3.53 14.43
CA ASN A 70 12.95 3.50 15.88
C ASN A 70 11.69 3.13 16.68
N ASP A 71 11.80 2.13 17.56
CA ASP A 71 10.74 1.73 18.51
C ASP A 71 10.53 2.73 19.68
N ASN A 72 11.27 3.83 19.71
CA ASN A 72 11.22 4.86 20.77
C ASN A 72 10.42 6.08 20.32
N LEU A 73 9.09 6.00 20.49
CA LEU A 73 8.17 7.10 20.29
C LEU A 73 8.20 8.06 21.48
N ASP A 74 9.06 9.08 21.41
CA ASP A 74 8.94 10.25 22.30
C ASP A 74 9.14 11.60 21.59
N LYS A 75 9.35 11.60 20.27
CA LYS A 75 9.40 12.82 19.48
C LYS A 75 8.65 12.61 18.18
N SER A 76 7.75 13.54 17.89
CA SER A 76 6.99 13.69 16.67
C SER A 76 7.89 13.57 15.43
N ILE A 77 8.13 12.36 14.94
CA ILE A 77 8.72 12.18 13.62
C ILE A 77 7.65 12.69 12.66
N ASN A 78 7.99 13.73 11.90
CA ASN A 78 7.13 14.18 10.82
C ASN A 78 7.14 13.06 9.77
N ILE A 79 6.08 12.25 9.76
CA ILE A 79 5.91 11.14 8.82
C ILE A 79 6.09 11.61 7.37
N MET A 80 5.82 12.90 7.08
CA MET A 80 6.00 13.51 5.76
C MET A 80 7.47 13.74 5.37
N GLU A 81 8.41 13.67 6.31
CA GLU A 81 9.86 13.83 6.06
C GLU A 81 10.57 12.47 5.94
N LEU A 82 9.85 11.37 6.21
CA LEU A 82 10.38 10.02 6.21
C LEU A 82 10.66 9.57 4.77
N THR A 83 11.91 9.75 4.34
CA THR A 83 12.40 9.31 3.02
C THR A 83 13.17 8.01 3.17
N ILE A 84 12.73 6.94 2.50
CA ILE A 84 13.47 5.67 2.48
C ILE A 84 14.74 5.86 1.65
N GLN A 85 15.88 5.54 2.25
CA GLN A 85 17.22 5.57 1.66
C GLN A 85 17.93 4.26 1.99
N GLU A 86 19.00 3.94 1.26
CA GLU A 86 19.79 2.74 1.52
C GLU A 86 20.30 2.69 2.98
N SER A 87 20.65 3.85 3.54
CA SER A 87 21.10 4.02 4.93
C SER A 87 20.05 3.70 6.00
N ASN A 88 18.76 3.78 5.66
CA ASN A 88 17.66 3.51 6.60
C ASN A 88 16.78 2.33 6.19
N PHE A 89 17.17 1.57 5.15
CA PHE A 89 16.52 0.34 4.69
C PHE A 89 16.74 -0.80 5.69
N ASN A 90 16.07 -0.69 6.84
CA ASN A 90 16.23 -1.57 7.99
C ASN A 90 15.49 -2.91 7.82
N VAL A 91 15.54 -3.76 8.85
CA VAL A 91 14.92 -5.10 8.87
C VAL A 91 13.41 -5.05 8.59
N LYS A 92 12.68 -4.06 9.11
CA LYS A 92 11.22 -3.94 8.94
C LYS A 92 10.87 -3.56 7.50
N ILE A 93 11.54 -2.55 6.94
CA ILE A 93 11.35 -2.11 5.55
C ILE A 93 11.75 -3.24 4.59
N LYS A 94 12.89 -3.90 4.85
CA LYS A 94 13.35 -5.05 4.05
C LYS A 94 12.36 -6.20 4.07
N LYS A 95 11.76 -6.50 5.22
CA LYS A 95 10.71 -7.52 5.32
C LYS A 95 9.49 -7.13 4.48
N ALA A 96 8.97 -5.89 4.64
CA ALA A 96 7.83 -5.42 3.86
C ALA A 96 8.10 -5.45 2.35
N TYR A 97 9.30 -5.06 1.93
CA TYR A 97 9.77 -5.14 0.54
C TYR A 97 9.82 -6.59 0.04
N ASN A 98 10.46 -7.48 0.78
CA ASN A 98 10.58 -8.89 0.41
C ASN A 98 9.22 -9.57 0.32
N ASP A 99 8.32 -9.31 1.27
CA ASP A 99 6.98 -9.87 1.24
C ASP A 99 6.22 -9.46 -0.03
N VAL A 100 6.45 -8.25 -0.54
CA VAL A 100 5.86 -7.77 -1.80
C VAL A 100 6.56 -8.38 -3.01
N VAL A 101 7.89 -8.33 -3.07
CA VAL A 101 8.64 -8.78 -4.25
C VAL A 101 8.51 -10.28 -4.44
N TYR A 102 8.59 -11.07 -3.36
CA TYR A 102 8.43 -12.52 -3.47
C TYR A 102 6.99 -12.92 -3.83
N SER A 103 5.97 -12.11 -3.50
CA SER A 103 4.57 -12.37 -3.91
C SER A 103 4.26 -12.00 -5.36
N LEU A 104 5.21 -11.45 -6.12
CA LEU A 104 5.07 -11.18 -7.55
C LEU A 104 5.53 -12.36 -8.44
N SER A 105 6.22 -13.34 -7.84
CA SER A 105 6.72 -14.57 -8.49
C SER A 105 5.58 -15.52 -8.83
#